data_AF-A0A1G9GRA6-F1
#
_entry.id   AF-A0A1G9GRA6-F1
#
_cell.length_a   1.000
_cell.length_b   1.000
_cell.length_c   1.000
_cell.angle_alpha   90.00
_cell.angle_beta   90.00
_cell.angle_gamma   90.00
#
_symmetry.space_group_name_H-M   'P 1'
#
loop_
_entity.id
_entity.type
_entity.pdbx_description
1 polymer ?
#
loop_
_entity_poly.entity_id
_entity_poly.type
_entity_poly.pdbx_seq_one_letter_code
_entity_poly.pdbx_strand_id
1 'polypeptide(L)' 'MKATPKIEMLVDALNPVEESVSVITYMLSLHPGKEIEILQQIDQKIGDTLATLQSSAESVVKQEDETP' A
#
# COMPACT_ATOMS: atom_id res chain seq x y z
N MET A 1 25.92 -15.53 -9.00
CA MET A 1 24.75 -14.65 -9.23
C MET A 1 23.64 -15.08 -8.28
N LYS A 2 23.07 -14.17 -7.47
CA LYS A 2 21.83 -14.44 -6.73
C LYS A 2 20.67 -14.21 -7.70
N ALA A 3 19.87 -15.23 -7.97
CA ALA A 3 18.66 -15.08 -8.77
C ALA A 3 17.60 -14.37 -7.93
N THR A 4 17.04 -13.27 -8.44
CA THR A 4 15.89 -12.60 -7.81
C THR A 4 14.62 -13.20 -8.40
N PRO A 5 13.75 -13.82 -7.59
CA PRO A 5 12.47 -14.31 -8.09
C PRO A 5 11.63 -13.13 -8.58
N LYS A 6 11.13 -13.22 -9.82
CA LYS A 6 10.18 -12.28 -10.42
C LYS A 6 8.83 -12.97 -10.56
N ILE A 7 7.77 -12.27 -10.21
CA ILE A 7 6.39 -12.74 -10.35
C ILE A 7 5.65 -11.74 -11.23
N GLU A 8 4.87 -12.26 -12.19
CA GLU A 8 3.96 -11.49 -13.03
C GLU A 8 2.54 -11.97 -12.74
N MET A 9 1.63 -11.05 -12.40
CA MET A 9 0.26 -11.34 -12.02
C MET A 9 -0.70 -10.39 -12.75
N LEU A 10 -1.80 -10.93 -13.25
CA LEU A 10 -2.93 -10.13 -13.74
C LEU A 10 -3.84 -9.80 -12.56
N VAL A 11 -4.22 -8.54 -12.44
CA VAL A 11 -4.99 -8.00 -11.30
C VAL A 11 -6.23 -7.28 -11.81
N ASP A 12 -7.39 -7.45 -11.15
CA ASP A 12 -8.60 -6.71 -11.49
C ASP A 12 -8.61 -5.31 -10.84
N ALA A 13 -8.36 -4.29 -11.66
CA ALA A 13 -8.36 -2.91 -11.21
C ALA A 13 -9.76 -2.35 -10.88
N LEU A 14 -10.85 -3.05 -11.25
CA LEU A 14 -12.21 -2.62 -10.93
C LEU A 14 -12.55 -2.82 -9.45
N ASN A 15 -11.84 -3.72 -8.76
CA ASN A 15 -12.07 -4.06 -7.35
C ASN A 15 -10.77 -3.91 -6.54
N PRO A 16 -10.21 -2.69 -6.42
CA PRO A 16 -8.82 -2.48 -6.01
C PRO A 16 -8.52 -2.95 -4.59
N VAL A 17 -9.48 -2.90 -3.67
CA VAL A 17 -9.27 -3.36 -2.28
C VAL A 17 -9.20 -4.88 -2.21
N GLU A 18 -10.17 -5.58 -2.82
CA GLU A 18 -10.21 -7.04 -2.85
C GLU A 18 -9.00 -7.62 -3.57
N GLU A 19 -8.60 -6.98 -4.67
CA GLU A 19 -7.43 -7.37 -5.44
C GLU A 19 -6.14 -7.14 -4.65
N SER A 20 -6.01 -6.01 -3.94
CA SER A 20 -4.87 -5.76 -3.06
C SER A 20 -4.74 -6.82 -1.96
N VAL A 21 -5.87 -7.21 -1.34
CA VAL A 21 -5.89 -8.30 -0.35
C VAL A 21 -5.42 -9.61 -1.00
N SER A 22 -5.90 -9.93 -2.19
CA SER A 22 -5.53 -11.16 -2.92
C SER A 22 -4.03 -11.23 -3.22
N VAL A 23 -3.44 -10.13 -3.69
CA VAL A 23 -2.00 -10.02 -3.93
C VAL A 23 -1.20 -10.20 -2.64
N ILE A 24 -1.63 -9.55 -1.55
CA ILE A 24 -0.98 -9.67 -0.24
C ILE A 24 -1.05 -11.13 0.23
N THR A 25 -2.22 -11.75 0.21
CA THR A 25 -2.40 -13.15 0.62
C THR A 25 -1.50 -14.09 -0.19
N TYR A 26 -1.39 -13.89 -1.50
CA TYR A 26 -0.47 -14.67 -2.32
C TYR A 26 0.99 -14.47 -1.87
N MET A 27 1.42 -13.24 -1.60
CA MET A 27 2.77 -12.97 -1.10
C MET A 27 3.06 -13.64 0.24
N LEU A 28 2.07 -13.70 1.14
CA LEU A 28 2.19 -14.43 2.42
C LEU A 28 2.40 -15.93 2.19
N SER A 29 1.69 -16.52 1.23
CA SER A 29 1.81 -17.95 0.91
C SER A 29 3.22 -18.37 0.45
N LEU A 30 3.99 -17.43 -0.11
CA LEU A 30 5.38 -17.64 -0.53
C LEU A 30 6.38 -17.54 0.62
N HIS A 31 5.96 -17.06 1.80
CA HIS A 31 6.83 -16.78 2.95
C HIS A 31 6.27 -17.40 4.25
N PRO A 32 6.16 -18.74 4.32
CA PRO A 32 5.60 -19.41 5.49
C PRO A 32 6.41 -19.10 6.77
N GLY A 33 5.71 -18.80 7.86
CA GLY A 33 6.28 -18.44 9.16
C GLY A 33 6.69 -16.97 9.30
N LYS A 34 6.47 -16.14 8.27
CA LYS A 34 6.73 -14.68 8.29
C LYS A 34 5.48 -13.84 8.10
N GLU A 35 4.30 -14.45 8.16
CA GLU A 35 3.06 -13.83 7.74
C GLU A 35 2.73 -12.59 8.59
N ILE A 36 2.86 -12.73 9.92
CA ILE A 36 2.61 -11.63 10.86
C ILE A 36 3.60 -10.49 10.67
N GLU A 37 4.89 -10.80 10.50
CA GLU A 37 5.94 -9.79 10.28
C GLU A 37 5.67 -8.98 8.99
N ILE A 38 5.31 -9.67 7.90
CA ILE A 38 4.98 -9.04 6.62
C ILE A 38 3.74 -8.17 6.76
N LEU A 39 2.68 -8.67 7.41
CA LEU A 39 1.44 -7.91 7.61
C LEU A 39 1.67 -6.65 8.46
N GLN A 40 2.47 -6.73 9.52
CA GLN A 40 2.84 -5.56 10.33
C GLN A 40 3.59 -4.51 9.53
N GLN A 41 4.53 -4.92 8.66
CA GLN A 41 5.26 -3.99 7.80
C GLN A 41 4.35 -3.35 6.74
N ILE A 42 3.38 -4.10 6.21
CA ILE A 42 2.39 -3.57 5.26
C ILE A 42 1.48 -2.55 5.95
N ASP A 43 0.96 -2.87 7.13
CA ASP A 43 0.11 -1.98 7.94
C ASP A 43 0.79 -0.63 8.19
N GLN A 44 2.04 -0.65 8.68
CA GLN A 44 2.82 0.57 8.89
C GLN A 44 2.97 1.39 7.61
N LYS A 45 3.35 0.77 6.48
CA LYS A 45 3.54 1.47 5.20
C LYS A 45 2.25 2.08 4.66
N ILE A 46 1.13 1.38 4.82
CA ILE A 46 -0.19 1.90 4.44
C ILE A 46 -0.54 3.09 5.33
N GLY A 47 -0.35 2.99 6.65
CA GLY A 47 -0.57 4.08 7.60
C GLY A 47 0.25 5.33 7.26
N ASP A 48 1.54 5.17 6.97
CA ASP A 48 2.44 6.27 6.58
C ASP A 48 1.97 6.93 5.27
N THR A 49 1.53 6.12 4.30
CA THR A 49 1.00 6.61 3.02
C THR A 49 -0.29 7.40 3.22
N LEU A 50 -1.20 6.90 4.06
CA LEU A 50 -2.45 7.58 4.39
C LEU A 50 -2.18 8.93 5.07
N ALA A 51 -1.30 8.97 6.06
CA ALA A 51 -0.90 10.21 6.72
C ALA A 51 -0.34 11.22 5.72
N THR A 52 0.53 10.79 4.79
CA THR A 52 1.10 11.65 3.75
C THR A 52 0.03 12.24 2.82
N LEU A 53 -0.94 11.43 2.40
CA LEU A 53 -2.04 11.87 1.55
C LEU A 53 -2.97 12.85 2.27
N GLN A 54 -3.26 12.61 3.55
CA GLN A 54 -4.08 13.49 4.38
C GLN A 54 -3.42 14.85 4.60
N SER A 55 -2.13 14.89 4.93
CA SER A 55 -1.38 16.15 5.07
C SER A 55 -1.30 16.93 3.76
N SER A 56 -1.22 16.24 2.63
CA SER A 56 -1.24 16.88 1.30
C SER A 56 -2.62 17.44 0.96
N ALA A 57 -3.70 16.77 1.36
CA ALA A 57 -5.06 17.24 1.18
C ALA A 57 -5.38 18.47 2.07
N GLU A 58 -4.89 18.51 3.31
CA GLU A 58 -5.05 19.67 4.21
C GLU A 58 -4.29 20.92 3.73
N SER A 59 -3.19 20.74 3.01
CA SER A 59 -2.39 21.84 2.48
C SER A 59 -3.07 22.59 1.33
N VAL A 60 -4.01 21.96 0.63
CA VAL A 60 -4.77 22.58 -0.48
C VAL A 60 -5.89 23.50 0.05
N VAL A 61 -6.44 23.22 1.23
CA VAL A 61 -7.57 24.00 1.79
C VAL A 61 -7.13 25.34 2.41
N LYS A 62 -5.85 25.50 2.77
CA LYS A 62 -5.34 26.74 3.40
C LYS A 62 -4.97 27.86 2.43
N GLN A 63 -5.15 27.71 1.12
CA GLN A 63 -4.78 28.74 0.12
C GLN A 63 -5.95 29.55 -0.43
N GLU A 64 -7.20 29.31 -0.02
CA GLU A 64 -8.36 30.07 -0.53
C GLU A 64 -8.83 31.24 0.37
N ASP A 65 -8.29 31.41 1.59
CA ASP A 65 -8.73 32.43 2.55
C ASP A 65 -7.75 33.60 2.79
N GLU A 66 -6.75 33.80 1.91
CA GLU A 66 -5.97 35.04 1.88
C GLU A 66 -5.99 35.66 0.47
N THR A 67 -6.99 36.50 0.20
CA THR A 67 -6.85 37.58 -0.78
C THR A 67 -7.33 38.90 -0.14
N PRO A 68 -6.60 40.04 -0.30
CA PRO A 68 -6.76 41.26 0.51
C PRO A 68 -8.01 42.10 0.21
#